data_AF-A0A6I7PIW4-F1
#
_entry.id   AF-A0A6I7PIW4-F1
#
_cell.length_a   1.000
_cell.length_b   1.000
_cell.length_c   1.000
_cell.angle_alpha   90.00
_cell.angle_beta   90.00
_cell.angle_gamma   90.00
#
_symmetry.space_group_name_H-M   'P 1'
#
loop_
_entity.id
_entity.type
_entity.pdbx_description
1 polymer ?
#
loop_
_entity_poly.entity_id
_entity_poly.type
_entity_poly.pdbx_seq_one_letter_code
_entity_poly.pdbx_strand_id
1 'polypeptide(L)'
;MGPGAGAGAGDSGGSGGAVTLCIENTVGSGAHLGGPWEHLRDMREAIVALAPRGSASRVGFCIDTCHAHAFGHDMSTEAGARAALDALDKVAGLEHVKVLHLNDSKGACGSRLDRHEHVGEGTIGLEGFRAVVNHPALARIPKILETPKEDTPKGTPWDTVNLRRLRRMIRDEPASSGDAAPVTPRRGRRAAAGR
;
A
#
# COMPACT_ATOMS: atom_id res chain seq x y z
N MET A 1 -18.36 -48.66 33.31
CA MET A 1 -19.03 -47.82 32.30
C MET A 1 -18.83 -46.37 32.70
N GLY A 2 -18.17 -45.56 31.87
CA GLY A 2 -18.15 -44.09 32.01
C GLY A 2 -19.50 -43.48 31.61
N PRO A 3 -19.64 -42.14 31.45
CA PRO A 3 -18.60 -41.12 31.21
C PRO A 3 -18.65 -39.98 32.26
N GLY A 4 -17.73 -39.03 32.39
CA GLY A 4 -16.68 -38.51 31.52
C GLY A 4 -16.71 -36.98 31.67
N ALA A 5 -15.80 -36.43 32.48
CA ALA A 5 -15.63 -34.99 32.63
C ALA A 5 -15.16 -34.40 31.29
N GLY A 6 -15.93 -33.45 30.76
CA GLY A 6 -15.61 -32.78 29.50
C GLY A 6 -14.28 -32.05 29.61
N ALA A 7 -13.28 -32.54 28.88
CA ALA A 7 -12.06 -31.82 28.59
C ALA A 7 -12.46 -30.54 27.83
N GLY A 8 -12.10 -29.38 28.38
CA GLY A 8 -12.13 -28.13 27.63
C GLY A 8 -11.30 -28.31 26.37
N ALA A 9 -11.95 -28.17 25.22
CA ALA A 9 -11.25 -28.04 23.95
C ALA A 9 -10.34 -26.82 24.09
N GLY A 10 -9.05 -27.09 24.28
CA GLY A 10 -8.02 -26.09 24.11
C GLY A 10 -8.19 -25.51 22.72
N ASP A 11 -8.47 -24.21 22.67
CA ASP A 11 -8.24 -23.40 21.49
C ASP A 11 -6.80 -23.68 21.05
N SER A 12 -6.64 -24.51 20.02
CA SER A 12 -5.39 -24.68 19.30
C SER A 12 -5.20 -23.43 18.45
N GLY A 13 -5.04 -22.30 19.15
CA GLY A 13 -4.64 -21.01 18.63
C GLY A 13 -3.27 -21.19 18.00
N GLY A 14 -3.26 -21.60 16.74
CA GLY A 14 -2.10 -21.48 15.90
C GLY A 14 -1.67 -20.04 15.98
N SER A 15 -0.45 -19.80 16.46
CA SER A 15 0.22 -18.50 16.36
C SER A 15 0.57 -18.24 14.90
N GLY A 16 -0.45 -18.17 14.05
CA GLY A 16 -0.33 -17.77 12.66
C GLY A 16 0.28 -16.39 12.66
N GLY A 17 1.43 -16.25 12.00
CA GLY A 17 2.14 -14.98 11.92
C GLY A 17 1.21 -13.84 11.51
N ALA A 18 1.53 -12.63 11.95
CA ALA A 18 0.74 -11.43 11.67
C ALA A 18 0.84 -11.01 10.19
N VAL A 19 0.19 -11.77 9.31
CA VAL A 19 0.07 -11.46 7.88
C VAL A 19 -1.14 -10.56 7.68
N THR A 20 -0.98 -9.51 6.89
CA THR A 20 -2.08 -8.63 6.45
C THR A 20 -2.36 -8.90 4.98
N LEU A 21 -3.63 -9.12 4.64
CA LEU A 21 -4.08 -9.18 3.26
C LEU A 21 -4.25 -7.75 2.74
N CYS A 22 -3.51 -7.40 1.69
CA CYS A 22 -3.64 -6.11 1.01
C CYS A 22 -4.29 -6.34 -0.36
N ILE A 23 -5.50 -5.81 -0.55
CA ILE A 23 -6.22 -5.87 -1.82
C ILE A 23 -5.72 -4.72 -2.69
N GLU A 24 -5.21 -5.03 -3.87
CA GLU A 24 -4.68 -4.03 -4.79
C GLU A 24 -5.76 -3.48 -5.72
N ASN A 25 -5.73 -2.17 -6.01
CA ASN A 25 -6.51 -1.62 -7.12
C ASN A 25 -5.96 -2.10 -8.46
N THR A 26 -6.80 -2.13 -9.48
CA THR A 26 -6.40 -2.58 -10.82
C THR A 26 -6.76 -1.54 -11.87
N VAL A 27 -6.21 -1.69 -13.07
CA VAL A 27 -6.63 -0.88 -14.22
C VAL A 27 -8.09 -1.13 -14.62
N GLY A 28 -8.76 -2.15 -14.08
CA GLY A 28 -10.13 -2.54 -14.45
C GLY A 28 -10.24 -2.95 -15.92
N SER A 29 -9.29 -3.73 -16.41
CA SER A 29 -9.32 -4.31 -17.76
C SER A 29 -10.18 -5.58 -17.79
N GLY A 30 -10.91 -5.79 -18.87
CA GLY A 30 -11.82 -6.93 -19.01
C GLY A 30 -12.83 -7.02 -17.87
N ALA A 31 -12.80 -8.12 -17.13
CA ALA A 31 -13.69 -8.39 -15.99
C ALA A 31 -13.03 -8.20 -14.61
N HIS A 32 -11.87 -7.52 -14.54
CA HIS A 32 -11.16 -7.33 -13.27
C HIS A 32 -11.90 -6.36 -12.33
N LEU A 33 -12.02 -6.74 -11.06
CA LEU A 33 -12.48 -5.87 -9.97
C LEU A 33 -11.34 -4.98 -9.47
N GLY A 34 -11.65 -4.00 -8.61
CA GLY A 34 -10.64 -3.11 -8.00
C GLY A 34 -10.30 -1.85 -8.79
N GLY A 35 -11.03 -1.53 -9.87
CA GLY A 35 -10.88 -0.27 -10.59
C GLY A 35 -11.49 0.94 -9.85
N PRO A 36 -12.83 0.98 -9.69
CA PRO A 36 -13.49 1.94 -8.80
C PRO A 36 -13.07 1.72 -7.34
N TRP A 37 -12.97 2.79 -6.55
CA TRP A 37 -12.65 2.70 -5.13
C TRP A 37 -13.71 1.95 -4.33
N GLU A 38 -14.96 1.98 -4.78
CA GLU A 38 -16.07 1.24 -4.20
C GLU A 38 -15.81 -0.27 -4.23
N HIS A 39 -15.16 -0.79 -5.27
CA HIS A 39 -14.81 -2.20 -5.32
C HIS A 39 -13.85 -2.57 -4.18
N LEU A 40 -12.89 -1.70 -3.84
CA LEU A 40 -11.97 -1.95 -2.72
C LEU A 40 -12.71 -1.95 -1.38
N ARG A 41 -13.57 -0.95 -1.15
CA ARG A 41 -14.42 -0.90 0.05
C ARG A 41 -15.24 -2.18 0.17
N ASP A 42 -16.00 -2.52 -0.86
CA ASP A 42 -16.96 -3.63 -0.84
C ASP A 42 -16.24 -4.98 -0.65
N MET A 43 -15.12 -5.20 -1.34
CA MET A 43 -14.31 -6.41 -1.15
C MET A 43 -13.77 -6.50 0.28
N ARG A 44 -13.24 -5.40 0.83
CA ARG A 44 -12.73 -5.39 2.21
C ARG A 44 -13.85 -5.67 3.20
N GLU A 45 -15.00 -5.01 3.08
CA GLU A 45 -16.16 -5.22 3.96
C GLU A 45 -16.66 -6.66 3.91
N ALA A 46 -16.78 -7.24 2.71
CA ALA A 46 -17.19 -8.63 2.53
C ALA A 46 -16.20 -9.61 3.18
N ILE A 47 -14.90 -9.41 3.00
CA ILE A 47 -13.88 -10.26 3.63
C ILE A 47 -13.93 -10.13 5.15
N VAL A 48 -14.04 -8.90 5.68
CA VAL A 48 -14.11 -8.67 7.13
C VAL A 48 -15.36 -9.28 7.75
N ALA A 49 -16.51 -9.24 7.06
CA ALA A 49 -17.75 -9.84 7.52
C ALA A 49 -17.68 -11.38 7.63
N LEU A 50 -16.85 -12.02 6.79
CA LEU A 50 -16.67 -13.47 6.76
C LEU A 50 -15.51 -13.96 7.66
N ALA A 51 -14.59 -13.06 8.04
CA ALA A 51 -13.41 -13.41 8.81
C ALA A 51 -13.71 -13.61 10.31
N PRO A 52 -12.86 -14.36 11.05
CA PRO A 52 -12.97 -14.46 12.50
C PRO A 52 -12.99 -13.08 13.17
N ARG A 53 -13.75 -12.94 14.26
CA ARG A 53 -13.83 -11.69 15.04
C ARG A 53 -12.43 -11.18 15.39
N GLY A 54 -12.23 -9.86 15.24
CA GLY A 54 -10.94 -9.21 15.48
C GLY A 54 -9.97 -9.23 14.29
N SER A 55 -10.32 -9.84 13.16
CA SER A 55 -9.45 -9.90 11.97
C SER A 55 -9.48 -8.64 11.09
N ALA A 56 -10.34 -7.67 11.39
CA ALA A 56 -10.54 -6.47 10.55
C ALA A 56 -9.25 -5.65 10.31
N SER A 57 -8.34 -5.64 11.30
CA SER A 57 -7.03 -4.96 11.17
C SER A 57 -6.07 -5.66 10.21
N ARG A 58 -6.35 -6.91 9.83
CA ARG A 58 -5.53 -7.73 8.93
C ARG A 58 -5.98 -7.69 7.48
N VAL A 59 -6.90 -6.80 7.13
CA VAL A 59 -7.34 -6.56 5.75
C VAL A 59 -7.18 -5.07 5.45
N GLY A 60 -6.40 -4.76 4.43
CA GLY A 60 -6.13 -3.40 3.98
C GLY A 60 -5.94 -3.34 2.48
N PHE A 61 -5.31 -2.26 2.00
CA PHE A 61 -5.13 -2.00 0.58
C PHE A 61 -3.66 -1.87 0.20
N CYS A 62 -3.36 -2.33 -1.00
CA CYS A 62 -2.22 -1.86 -1.77
C CYS A 62 -2.76 -0.86 -2.80
N ILE A 63 -2.15 0.32 -2.92
CA ILE A 63 -2.54 1.27 -3.98
C ILE A 63 -1.39 1.42 -4.96
N ASP A 64 -1.65 1.03 -6.20
CA ASP A 64 -0.78 1.21 -7.34
C ASP A 64 -1.17 2.47 -8.13
N THR A 65 -0.19 3.37 -8.30
CA THR A 65 -0.38 4.65 -8.98
C THR A 65 -0.64 4.52 -10.48
N CYS A 66 0.01 3.57 -11.17
CA CYS A 66 -0.24 3.28 -12.58
C CYS A 66 -1.66 2.75 -12.75
N HIS A 67 -2.08 1.83 -11.88
CA HIS A 67 -3.42 1.26 -11.93
C HIS A 67 -4.51 2.31 -11.69
N ALA A 68 -4.31 3.18 -10.70
CA ALA A 68 -5.24 4.26 -10.40
C ALA A 68 -5.40 5.17 -11.64
N HIS A 69 -4.28 5.59 -12.21
CA HIS A 69 -4.26 6.45 -13.39
C HIS A 69 -4.91 5.80 -14.60
N ALA A 70 -4.48 4.60 -14.97
CA ALA A 70 -5.00 3.89 -16.13
C ALA A 70 -6.47 3.48 -15.97
N PHE A 71 -7.00 3.29 -14.76
CA PHE A 71 -8.43 3.11 -14.55
C PHE A 71 -9.24 4.39 -14.87
N GLY A 72 -8.71 5.56 -14.48
CA GLY A 72 -9.37 6.85 -14.67
C GLY A 72 -9.27 7.81 -13.48
N HIS A 73 -8.59 7.45 -12.40
CA HIS A 73 -8.29 8.37 -11.30
C HIS A 73 -7.09 9.21 -11.71
N ASP A 74 -7.30 10.44 -12.18
CA ASP A 74 -6.22 11.23 -12.74
C ASP A 74 -5.12 11.52 -11.71
N MET A 75 -3.90 11.10 -12.03
CA MET A 75 -2.70 11.25 -11.20
C MET A 75 -1.67 12.17 -11.87
N SER A 76 -1.95 12.70 -13.07
CA SER A 76 -0.96 13.37 -13.92
C SER A 76 -0.51 14.74 -13.43
N THR A 77 -1.25 15.33 -12.48
CA THR A 77 -0.95 16.62 -11.87
C THR A 77 -1.00 16.52 -10.35
N GLU A 78 -0.38 17.45 -9.63
CA GLU A 78 -0.47 17.48 -8.17
C GLU A 78 -1.93 17.63 -7.69
N ALA A 79 -2.74 18.45 -8.37
CA ALA A 79 -4.15 18.64 -8.04
C ALA A 79 -4.99 17.38 -8.33
N GLY A 80 -4.78 16.74 -9.48
CA GLY A 80 -5.46 15.49 -9.84
C GLY A 80 -5.15 14.38 -8.84
N ALA A 81 -3.87 14.14 -8.57
CA ALA A 81 -3.45 13.10 -7.64
C ALA A 81 -3.98 13.33 -6.22
N ARG A 82 -4.05 14.58 -5.74
CA ARG A 82 -4.71 14.91 -4.46
C ARG A 82 -6.20 14.57 -4.49
N ALA A 83 -6.92 14.99 -5.53
CA ALA A 83 -8.34 14.69 -5.65
C ALA A 83 -8.62 13.18 -5.72
N ALA A 84 -7.76 12.41 -6.39
CA ALA A 84 -7.84 10.95 -6.44
C ALA A 84 -7.63 10.31 -5.06
N LEU A 85 -6.65 10.79 -4.28
CA LEU A 85 -6.40 10.32 -2.91
C LEU A 85 -7.52 10.73 -1.94
N ASP A 86 -8.06 11.94 -2.06
CA ASP A 86 -9.21 12.40 -1.26
C ASP A 86 -10.47 11.56 -1.56
N ALA A 87 -10.67 11.20 -2.83
CA ALA A 87 -11.75 10.31 -3.23
C ALA A 87 -11.57 8.90 -2.67
N LEU A 88 -10.34 8.37 -2.69
CA LEU A 88 -10.00 7.10 -2.06
C LEU A 88 -10.26 7.14 -0.55
N ASP A 89 -9.82 8.19 0.14
CA ASP A 89 -10.03 8.36 1.59
C ASP A 89 -11.51 8.35 1.93
N LYS A 90 -12.30 9.13 1.20
CA LYS A 90 -13.75 9.22 1.39
C LYS A 90 -14.47 7.88 1.18
N VAL A 91 -14.02 7.06 0.23
CA VAL A 91 -14.73 5.83 -0.17
C VAL A 91 -14.25 4.61 0.62
N ALA A 92 -12.94 4.46 0.79
CA ALA A 92 -12.33 3.25 1.34
C ALA A 92 -11.43 3.50 2.56
N GLY A 93 -11.06 4.75 2.85
CA GLY A 93 -10.24 5.13 4.01
C GLY A 93 -8.73 4.92 3.79
N LEU A 94 -7.94 5.99 3.81
CA LEU A 94 -6.48 5.91 3.68
C LEU A 94 -5.82 5.20 4.87
N GLU A 95 -6.47 5.14 6.03
CA GLU A 95 -5.99 4.39 7.19
C GLU A 95 -5.90 2.87 6.93
N HIS A 96 -6.60 2.39 5.91
CA HIS A 96 -6.57 1.00 5.47
C HIS A 96 -5.48 0.73 4.43
N VAL A 97 -4.83 1.75 3.86
CA VAL A 97 -3.69 1.58 2.95
C VAL A 97 -2.46 1.13 3.73
N LYS A 98 -1.88 -0.01 3.34
CA LYS A 98 -0.73 -0.63 4.01
C LYS A 98 0.51 -0.69 3.14
N VAL A 99 0.36 -0.56 1.82
CA VAL A 99 1.45 -0.56 0.83
C VAL A 99 1.07 0.37 -0.31
N LEU A 100 2.07 1.01 -0.92
CA LEU A 100 1.94 1.69 -2.19
C LEU A 100 2.86 1.05 -3.21
N HIS A 101 2.37 0.87 -4.43
CA HIS A 101 3.21 0.63 -5.60
C HIS A 101 3.35 1.95 -6.37
N LEU A 102 4.58 2.43 -6.51
CA LEU A 102 4.88 3.71 -7.14
C LEU A 102 5.39 3.51 -8.56
N ASN A 103 4.45 3.19 -9.45
CA ASN A 103 4.70 2.91 -10.85
C ASN A 103 4.16 4.07 -11.70
N ASP A 104 4.98 4.61 -12.60
CA ASP A 104 4.48 5.54 -13.61
C ASP A 104 3.71 4.74 -14.68
N SER A 105 2.92 5.41 -15.52
CA SER A 105 2.12 4.74 -16.54
C SER A 105 2.59 5.07 -17.95
N LYS A 106 2.70 4.05 -18.81
CA LYS A 106 2.84 4.27 -20.26
C LYS A 106 1.53 4.73 -20.91
N GLY A 107 0.38 4.39 -20.29
CA GLY A 107 -0.94 4.68 -20.82
C GLY A 107 -1.49 6.02 -20.30
N ALA A 108 -2.35 6.68 -21.08
CA ALA A 108 -3.06 7.87 -20.61
C ALA A 108 -4.06 7.52 -19.48
N CYS A 109 -4.52 8.55 -18.77
CA CYS A 109 -5.61 8.42 -17.80
C CYS A 109 -6.82 7.71 -18.43
N GLY A 110 -7.36 6.69 -17.76
CA GLY A 110 -8.52 5.94 -18.25
C GLY A 110 -8.23 4.96 -19.41
N SER A 111 -6.96 4.76 -19.79
CA SER A 111 -6.58 3.86 -20.89
C SER A 111 -6.83 2.37 -20.64
N ARG A 112 -7.04 1.95 -19.39
CA ARG A 112 -7.14 0.55 -18.96
C ARG A 112 -5.89 -0.29 -19.27
N LEU A 113 -4.77 0.39 -19.53
CA LEU A 113 -3.51 -0.25 -19.88
C LEU A 113 -2.63 -0.46 -18.64
N ASP A 114 -2.40 -1.73 -18.31
CA ASP A 114 -1.46 -2.15 -17.28
C ASP A 114 -0.03 -2.25 -17.85
N ARG A 115 0.61 -1.09 -17.98
CA ARG A 115 1.99 -0.96 -18.48
C ARG A 115 2.74 0.09 -17.68
N HIS A 116 3.58 -0.38 -16.78
CA HIS A 116 4.41 0.46 -15.92
C HIS A 116 5.51 1.17 -16.70
N GLU A 117 5.88 2.33 -16.21
CA GLU A 117 6.99 3.15 -16.67
C GLU A 117 7.83 3.65 -15.48
N HIS A 118 9.06 4.04 -15.74
CA HIS A 118 9.95 4.65 -14.76
C HIS A 118 9.39 6.01 -14.29
N VAL A 119 9.63 6.32 -13.00
CA VAL A 119 9.09 7.51 -12.33
C VAL A 119 9.47 8.79 -13.07
N GLY A 120 8.50 9.48 -13.65
CA GLY A 120 8.69 10.73 -14.40
C GLY A 120 8.92 10.54 -15.90
N GLU A 121 8.93 9.31 -16.41
CA GLU A 121 9.04 9.01 -17.85
C GLU A 121 7.68 8.64 -18.47
N GLY A 122 6.63 8.53 -17.66
CA GLY A 122 5.28 8.20 -18.11
C GLY A 122 4.30 9.38 -18.06
N THR A 123 3.02 9.05 -18.13
CA THR A 123 1.89 10.00 -18.19
C THR A 123 1.46 10.51 -16.82
N ILE A 124 1.88 9.87 -15.72
CA ILE A 124 1.67 10.40 -14.35
C ILE A 124 2.67 11.55 -14.12
N GLY A 125 3.92 11.34 -14.51
CA GLY A 125 4.96 12.35 -14.37
C GLY A 125 5.31 12.68 -12.92
N LEU A 126 6.27 13.60 -12.74
CA LEU A 126 6.80 13.91 -11.41
C LEU A 126 5.81 14.64 -10.49
N GLU A 127 4.85 15.39 -11.05
CA GLU A 127 3.88 16.16 -10.25
C GLU A 127 2.93 15.26 -9.48
N GLY A 128 2.42 14.20 -10.13
CA GLY A 128 1.60 13.18 -9.47
C GLY A 128 2.30 12.52 -8.29
N PHE A 129 3.54 12.06 -8.51
CA PHE A 129 4.34 11.46 -7.44
C PHE A 129 4.61 12.42 -6.29
N ARG A 130 4.78 13.72 -6.56
CA ARG A 130 4.99 14.73 -5.51
C ARG A 130 3.79 14.80 -4.57
N ALA A 131 2.56 14.67 -5.07
CA ALA A 131 1.36 14.59 -4.22
C ALA A 131 1.39 13.34 -3.34
N VAL A 132 1.67 12.17 -3.92
CA VAL A 132 1.62 10.87 -3.22
C VAL A 132 2.69 10.78 -2.13
N VAL A 133 3.97 11.07 -2.44
CA VAL A 133 5.07 10.88 -1.48
C VAL A 133 5.04 11.87 -0.32
N ASN A 134 4.34 12.99 -0.48
CA ASN A 134 4.18 14.02 0.55
C ASN A 134 2.81 13.99 1.24
N HIS A 135 1.96 13.00 0.94
CA HIS A 135 0.66 12.90 1.62
C HIS A 135 0.87 12.44 3.08
N PRO A 136 0.40 13.19 4.10
CA PRO A 136 0.70 12.90 5.50
C PRO A 136 0.30 11.48 5.94
N ALA A 137 -0.90 11.03 5.55
CA ALA A 137 -1.39 9.68 5.88
C ALA A 137 -0.55 8.56 5.24
N LEU A 138 0.19 8.86 4.17
CA LEU A 138 0.95 7.89 3.40
C LEU A 138 2.46 7.97 3.68
N ALA A 139 2.92 8.97 4.44
CA ALA A 139 4.34 9.26 4.67
C ALA A 139 5.12 8.06 5.21
N ARG A 140 4.51 7.25 6.10
CA ARG A 140 5.14 6.08 6.73
C ARG A 140 4.79 4.74 6.09
N ILE A 141 3.94 4.73 5.08
CA ILE A 141 3.55 3.51 4.35
C ILE A 141 4.72 3.03 3.47
N PRO A 142 5.03 1.72 3.42
CA PRO A 142 6.05 1.19 2.51
C PRO A 142 5.67 1.47 1.05
N LYS A 143 6.67 1.88 0.25
CA LYS A 143 6.52 2.16 -1.18
C LYS A 143 7.42 1.22 -1.98
N ILE A 144 6.84 0.50 -2.93
CA ILE A 144 7.51 -0.53 -3.73
C ILE A 144 7.55 -0.07 -5.20
N LEU A 145 8.66 -0.36 -5.88
CA LEU A 145 8.84 -0.08 -7.30
C LEU A 145 8.74 -1.39 -8.10
N GLU A 146 7.78 -1.42 -9.03
CA GLU A 146 7.56 -2.52 -9.97
C GLU A 146 7.72 -2.03 -11.41
N THR A 147 8.50 -0.95 -11.58
CA THR A 147 8.91 -0.42 -12.88
C THR A 147 9.78 -1.45 -13.63
N PRO A 148 9.91 -1.34 -14.98
CA PRO A 148 10.76 -2.23 -15.77
C PRO A 148 12.16 -2.43 -15.16
N LYS A 149 12.73 -3.63 -15.32
CA LYS A 149 14.01 -4.01 -14.70
C LYS A 149 15.12 -3.98 -15.74
N GLU A 150 15.56 -2.77 -16.05
CA GLU A 150 16.63 -2.49 -17.02
C GLU A 150 17.60 -1.42 -16.48
N ASP A 151 18.72 -1.26 -17.18
CA ASP A 151 19.68 -0.20 -16.92
C ASP A 151 19.42 0.98 -17.86
N THR A 152 19.70 2.20 -17.37
CA THR A 152 19.81 3.38 -18.22
C THR A 152 20.92 3.20 -19.28
N PRO A 153 20.94 4.02 -20.35
CA PRO A 153 22.03 4.00 -21.34
C PRO A 153 23.44 4.22 -20.74
N LYS A 154 23.53 4.73 -19.51
CA LYS A 154 24.78 4.94 -18.76
C LYS A 154 25.14 3.77 -17.85
N GLY A 155 24.45 2.63 -17.93
CA GLY A 155 24.69 1.43 -17.12
C GLY A 155 24.28 1.57 -15.65
N THR A 156 23.41 2.54 -15.32
CA THR A 156 22.86 2.65 -13.96
C THR A 156 21.49 1.97 -13.89
N PRO A 157 21.24 1.09 -12.89
CA PRO A 157 19.93 0.48 -12.71
C PRO A 157 18.82 1.52 -12.51
N TRP A 158 17.71 1.37 -13.23
CA TRP A 158 16.59 2.31 -13.14
C TRP A 158 15.98 2.40 -11.75
N ASP A 159 15.96 1.31 -10.98
CA ASP A 159 15.52 1.34 -9.58
C ASP A 159 16.32 2.37 -8.76
N THR A 160 17.62 2.51 -9.02
CA THR A 160 18.48 3.53 -8.36
C THR A 160 18.13 4.95 -8.81
N VAL A 161 17.71 5.13 -10.07
CA VAL A 161 17.27 6.43 -10.59
C VAL A 161 15.91 6.80 -9.99
N ASN A 162 14.95 5.89 -10.02
CA ASN A 162 13.59 6.06 -9.50
C ASN A 162 13.60 6.38 -8.00
N LEU A 163 14.36 5.60 -7.21
CA LEU A 163 14.53 5.89 -5.78
C LEU A 163 15.11 7.28 -5.52
N ARG A 164 16.10 7.72 -6.32
CA ARG A 164 16.67 9.07 -6.19
C ARG A 164 15.67 10.16 -6.54
N ARG A 165 14.87 9.97 -7.60
CA ARG A 165 13.81 10.92 -8.00
C ARG A 165 12.77 11.05 -6.89
N LEU A 166 12.23 9.94 -6.40
CA LEU A 166 11.23 9.91 -5.33
C LEU A 166 11.75 10.56 -4.05
N ARG A 167 12.96 10.20 -3.61
CA ARG A 167 13.57 10.78 -2.38
C ARG A 167 13.77 12.29 -2.47
N ARG A 168 14.14 12.82 -3.64
CA ARG A 168 14.30 14.27 -3.85
C ARG A 168 12.99 15.05 -3.77
N MET A 169 11.85 14.39 -3.94
CA MET A 169 10.53 15.02 -3.88
C MET A 169 9.93 15.04 -2.47
N ILE A 170 10.45 14.23 -1.55
CA ILE A 170 10.00 14.22 -0.15
C ILE A 170 10.46 15.52 0.51
N ARG A 171 9.49 16.28 1.01
CA ARG A 171 9.74 17.47 1.84
C ARG A 171 10.06 17.03 3.26
N ASP A 172 10.93 17.78 3.93
CA ASP A 172 11.12 17.61 5.37
C ASP A 172 9.77 17.84 6.08
N GLU A 173 9.43 16.99 7.05
CA GLU A 173 8.29 17.27 7.91
C GLU A 173 8.57 18.61 8.63
N PRO A 174 7.63 19.57 8.64
CA PRO A 174 7.72 20.63 9.64
C PRO A 174 7.72 19.95 11.00
N ALA A 175 8.70 20.28 11.86
CA ALA A 175 8.83 19.73 13.20
C ALA A 175 7.46 19.78 13.91
N SER A 176 6.89 18.62 14.21
CA SER A 176 5.61 18.56 14.90
C SER A 176 5.80 19.12 16.31
N SER A 177 5.11 20.21 16.62
CA SER A 177 4.88 20.61 18.01
C SER A 177 3.86 19.64 18.62
N GLY A 178 4.32 18.67 19.41
CA GLY A 178 3.44 17.91 20.31
C GLY A 178 3.82 16.44 20.46
N ASP A 179 4.42 16.13 21.61
CA ASP A 179 4.72 14.85 22.24
C ASP A 179 4.17 13.57 21.59
N ALA A 180 5.07 12.83 20.94
CA ALA A 180 5.02 11.37 20.91
C ALA A 180 6.09 10.83 21.85
N ALA A 181 5.66 10.18 22.94
CA ALA A 181 6.57 9.58 23.91
C ALA A 181 7.56 8.59 23.24
N PRO A 182 8.84 8.58 23.63
CA PRO A 182 9.84 7.75 22.97
C PRO A 182 9.55 6.26 23.20
N VAL A 183 9.41 5.52 22.11
CA VAL A 183 9.38 4.05 22.15
C VAL A 183 10.78 3.56 22.54
N THR A 184 10.93 3.14 23.80
CA THR A 184 12.15 2.46 24.26
C THR A 184 12.28 1.10 23.57
N PRO A 185 13.45 0.75 23.00
CA PRO A 185 13.66 -0.57 22.42
C PRO A 185 13.67 -1.62 23.54
N ARG A 186 12.76 -2.60 23.45
CA ARG A 186 12.81 -3.80 24.30
C ARG A 186 14.07 -4.59 23.96
N ARG A 187 15.06 -4.57 24.87
CA ARG A 187 16.20 -5.49 24.81
C ARG A 187 15.68 -6.93 24.87
N GLY A 188 15.92 -7.70 23.82
CA GLY A 188 15.62 -9.13 23.79
C GLY A 188 16.39 -9.85 24.90
N ARG A 189 15.68 -10.67 25.70
CA ARG A 189 16.31 -11.61 26.62
C ARG A 189 17.06 -12.65 25.78
N ARG A 190 18.38 -12.71 25.92
CA ARG A 190 19.18 -13.86 25.47
C ARG A 190 18.72 -15.08 26.25
N ALA A 191 18.30 -16.13 25.54
CA ALA A 191 18.15 -17.46 26.11
C ALA A 191 19.55 -17.95 26.53
N ALA A 192 19.67 -18.41 27.77
CA ALA A 192 20.87 -19.07 28.28
C ALA A 192 21.01 -20.43 27.58
N ALA A 193 22.14 -20.66 26.93
CA ALA A 193 22.53 -21.99 26.46
C ALA A 193 22.99 -22.81 27.67
N GLY A 194 22.19 -23.80 28.05
CA GLY A 194 22.58 -24.82 29.02
C GLY A 194 23.56 -25.81 28.41
N ARG A 195 24.56 -26.21 29.19
CA ARG A 195 25.45 -27.35 28.96
C ARG A 195 24.79 -28.63 29.45
#